data_AF-A0A1J9TS54-F1
#
_entry.id   AF-A0A1J9TS54-F1
#
_cell.length_a   1.000
_cell.length_b   1.000
_cell.length_c   1.000
_cell.angle_alpha   90.00
_cell.angle_beta   90.00
_cell.angle_gamma   90.00
#
_symmetry.space_group_name_H-M   'P 1'
#
loop_
_entity.id
_entity.type
_entity.pdbx_description
1 polymer ?
#
loop_
_entity_poly.entity_id
_entity_poly.type
_entity_poly.pdbx_seq_one_letter_code
_entity_poly.pdbx_strand_id
1 'polypeptide(L)'
;MEKTELEEKQREIESNQYIKKMEEDAKKAQDEAKEESAKRKVEEDKSKSSEKVIDSSTPNYNFKEDRDCSDFSSSTEATEFMKKSKAAGFGDHRLDRNGDGIACN
;
A
#
# COMPACT_ATOMS: atom_id res chain seq x y z
N MET A 1 34.68 -29.26 31.08
CA MET A 1 33.67 -28.20 30.89
C MET A 1 33.82 -27.47 29.55
N GLU A 2 34.83 -27.76 28.73
CA GLU A 2 35.08 -27.06 27.45
C GLU A 2 34.15 -27.46 26.29
N LYS A 3 33.52 -28.65 26.34
CA LYS A 3 32.63 -29.13 25.26
C LYS A 3 31.38 -28.27 25.10
N THR A 4 30.86 -27.68 26.18
CA THR A 4 29.65 -26.85 26.16
C THR A 4 29.90 -25.47 25.58
N GLU A 5 31.06 -24.84 25.84
CA GLU A 5 31.43 -23.54 25.24
C GLU A 5 31.65 -23.64 23.71
N LEU A 6 32.18 -24.77 23.25
CA LEU A 6 32.43 -25.01 21.83
C LEU A 6 31.12 -25.20 21.04
N GLU A 7 30.15 -25.91 21.61
CA GLU A 7 28.80 -26.06 21.04
C GLU A 7 28.01 -24.75 21.06
N GLU A 8 28.18 -23.93 22.10
CA GLU A 8 27.49 -22.63 22.21
C GLU A 8 28.03 -21.63 21.18
N LYS A 9 29.36 -21.57 21.00
CA LYS A 9 30.00 -20.78 19.93
C LYS A 9 29.59 -21.25 18.53
N GLN A 10 29.46 -22.55 18.30
CA GLN A 10 28.96 -23.06 17.01
C GLN A 10 27.52 -22.60 16.75
N ARG A 11 26.66 -22.66 17.77
CA ARG A 11 25.27 -22.21 17.67
C ARG A 11 25.15 -20.71 17.42
N GLU A 12 26.03 -19.92 18.02
CA GLU A 12 26.10 -18.47 17.81
C GLU A 12 26.61 -18.11 16.40
N ILE A 13 27.56 -18.86 15.87
CA ILE A 13 28.05 -18.70 14.48
C ILE A 13 26.93 -19.04 13.48
N GLU A 14 26.21 -20.14 13.68
CA GLU A 14 25.08 -20.54 12.83
C GLU A 14 23.93 -19.52 12.88
N SER A 15 23.61 -19.02 14.07
CA SER A 15 22.58 -17.99 14.24
C SER A 15 22.94 -16.69 13.52
N ASN A 16 24.18 -16.22 13.67
CA ASN A 16 24.66 -15.02 12.98
C ASN A 16 24.70 -15.20 11.45
N GLN A 17 25.08 -16.38 10.95
CA GLN A 17 25.00 -16.68 9.52
C GLN A 17 23.55 -16.67 9.01
N TYR A 18 22.61 -17.21 9.78
CA TYR A 18 21.20 -17.21 9.42
C TYR A 18 20.61 -15.80 9.36
N ILE A 19 20.91 -14.95 10.35
CA ILE A 19 20.46 -13.55 10.38
C ILE A 19 21.01 -12.78 9.18
N LYS A 20 22.32 -12.93 8.89
CA LYS A 20 22.96 -12.26 7.76
C LYS A 20 22.36 -12.67 6.42
N LYS A 21 22.00 -13.95 6.27
CA LYS A 21 21.32 -14.46 5.07
C LYS A 21 19.92 -13.87 4.91
N MET A 22 19.16 -13.78 5.99
CA MET A 22 17.83 -13.16 5.98
C MET A 22 17.89 -11.66 5.65
N GLU A 23 18.91 -10.95 6.13
CA GLU A 23 19.12 -9.53 5.83
C GLU A 23 19.52 -9.31 4.35
N GLU A 24 20.34 -10.19 3.80
CA GLU A 24 20.72 -10.18 2.37
C GLU A 24 19.52 -10.47 1.46
N ASP A 25 18.70 -11.46 1.81
CA ASP A 25 17.47 -11.77 1.08
C ASP A 25 16.45 -10.61 1.17
N ALA A 26 16.31 -9.97 2.33
CA ALA A 26 15.44 -8.80 2.50
C ALA A 26 15.94 -7.60 1.68
N LYS A 27 17.26 -7.38 1.61
CA LYS A 27 17.86 -6.32 0.81
C LYS A 27 17.70 -6.59 -0.69
N LYS A 28 17.88 -7.84 -1.12
CA LYS A 28 17.64 -8.27 -2.49
C LYS A 28 16.18 -8.10 -2.91
N ALA A 29 15.23 -8.46 -2.05
CA ALA A 29 13.81 -8.23 -2.29
C ALA A 29 13.45 -6.73 -2.37
N GLN A 30 14.11 -5.88 -1.56
CA GLN A 30 13.94 -4.42 -1.67
C GLN A 30 14.50 -3.86 -2.98
N ASP A 31 15.65 -4.36 -3.44
CA ASP A 31 16.26 -3.90 -4.68
C ASP A 31 15.48 -4.40 -5.91
N GLU A 32 14.97 -5.62 -5.90
CA GLU A 32 14.06 -6.15 -6.91
C GLU A 32 12.72 -5.38 -6.95
N ALA A 33 12.14 -5.05 -5.79
CA ALA A 33 10.93 -4.22 -5.72
C ALA A 33 11.16 -2.78 -6.22
N LYS A 34 12.35 -2.21 -5.98
CA LYS A 34 12.74 -0.90 -6.52
C LYS A 34 12.95 -0.96 -8.04
N GLU A 35 13.56 -2.02 -8.57
CA GLU A 35 13.75 -2.20 -10.02
C GLU A 35 12.41 -2.44 -10.73
N GLU A 36 11.49 -3.22 -10.14
CA GLU A 36 10.16 -3.46 -10.70
C GLU A 36 9.29 -2.18 -10.67
N SER A 37 9.45 -1.33 -9.64
CA SER A 37 8.82 -0.01 -9.59
C SER A 37 9.43 1.01 -10.58
N ALA A 38 10.65 0.78 -11.07
CA ALA A 38 11.32 1.65 -12.05
C ALA A 38 10.91 1.32 -13.50
N LYS A 39 10.56 0.06 -13.81
CA LYS A 39 10.02 -0.32 -15.13
C LYS A 39 8.54 0.06 -15.33
N ARG A 40 7.83 0.46 -14.27
CA ARG A 40 6.50 1.08 -14.32
C ARG A 40 6.51 2.62 -14.34
N LYS A 41 7.66 3.26 -14.60
CA LYS A 41 7.77 4.72 -14.74
C LYS A 41 7.90 5.23 -16.18
N VAL A 42 7.55 4.43 -17.18
CA VAL A 42 7.56 4.87 -18.60
C VAL A 42 6.14 5.00 -19.19
N GLU A 43 5.08 4.70 -18.43
CA GLU A 43 3.67 4.94 -18.83
C GLU A 43 2.88 5.74 -17.78
N GLU A 44 3.56 6.52 -16.93
CA GLU A 44 2.89 7.48 -16.02
C GLU A 44 3.51 8.88 -16.14
N ASP A 45 3.89 9.27 -17.36
CA ASP A 45 4.17 10.66 -17.71
C ASP A 45 2.89 11.32 -18.26
N LYS A 46 1.89 11.39 -17.38
CA LYS A 46 0.87 12.43 -17.35
C LYS A 46 0.10 12.30 -16.04
N SER A 47 0.53 13.09 -15.07
CA SER A 47 -0.28 13.78 -14.04
C SER A 47 0.32 13.67 -12.64
N LYS A 48 1.58 14.08 -12.51
CA LYS A 48 2.09 14.58 -11.22
C LYS A 48 2.66 15.97 -11.40
N SER A 49 1.77 16.96 -11.52
CA SER A 49 2.10 18.36 -11.29
C SER A 49 0.82 19.19 -11.11
N SER A 50 0.30 19.17 -9.90
CA SER A 50 -0.22 20.36 -9.21
C SER A 50 -0.53 19.88 -7.81
N GLU A 51 0.40 20.04 -6.87
CA GLU A 51 0.39 21.23 -6.05
C GLU A 51 -0.92 21.27 -5.28
N LYS A 52 -0.89 20.72 -4.06
CA LYS A 52 -1.55 21.21 -2.86
C LYS A 52 -2.56 22.34 -3.08
N VAL A 53 -3.65 22.09 -3.79
CA VAL A 53 -4.83 22.96 -3.74
C VAL A 53 -5.68 22.36 -2.65
N ILE A 54 -5.60 22.99 -1.49
CA ILE A 54 -6.66 22.94 -0.49
C ILE A 54 -7.86 23.59 -1.20
N ASP A 55 -8.52 22.82 -2.07
CA ASP A 55 -9.73 23.28 -2.70
C ASP A 55 -10.78 23.24 -1.60
N SER A 56 -11.11 24.44 -1.12
CA SER A 56 -12.07 24.75 -0.06
C SER A 56 -13.51 24.32 -0.38
N SER A 57 -13.68 23.42 -1.35
CA SER A 57 -14.94 22.85 -1.80
C SER A 57 -14.98 21.31 -1.66
N THR A 58 -13.97 20.68 -1.06
CA THR A 58 -14.08 19.26 -0.70
C THR A 58 -15.16 19.09 0.37
N PRO A 59 -16.27 18.39 0.08
CA PRO A 59 -17.26 18.10 1.11
C PRO A 59 -16.55 17.35 2.23
N ASN A 60 -16.77 17.77 3.47
CA ASN A 60 -16.25 17.06 4.64
C ASN A 60 -17.03 15.75 4.76
N TYR A 61 -16.60 14.77 3.99
CA TYR A 61 -17.19 13.45 3.95
C TYR A 61 -16.80 12.71 5.24
N ASN A 62 -17.82 12.31 6.00
CA ASN A 62 -17.61 11.42 7.14
C ASN A 62 -17.38 10.00 6.62
N PHE A 63 -16.13 9.63 6.33
CA PHE A 63 -15.77 8.28 5.88
C PHE A 63 -16.00 7.17 6.92
N LYS A 64 -16.47 7.50 8.13
CA LYS A 64 -16.94 6.49 9.10
C LYS A 64 -18.34 6.00 8.78
N GLU A 65 -19.13 6.80 8.08
CA GLU A 65 -20.46 6.40 7.64
C GLU A 65 -20.33 5.59 6.37
N ASP A 66 -21.01 4.44 6.35
CA ASP A 66 -21.08 3.64 5.15
C ASP A 66 -22.03 4.34 4.17
N ARG A 67 -21.49 4.72 3.02
CA ARG A 67 -22.23 5.35 1.93
C ARG A 67 -22.40 4.32 0.83
N ASP A 68 -23.63 4.12 0.41
CA ASP A 68 -23.99 3.22 -0.69
C ASP A 68 -24.20 4.01 -1.99
N CYS A 69 -24.35 3.28 -3.09
CA CYS A 69 -24.61 3.86 -4.41
C CYS A 69 -25.86 4.75 -4.48
N SER A 70 -26.84 4.51 -3.60
CA SER A 70 -28.05 5.33 -3.50
C SER A 70 -27.79 6.71 -2.87
N ASP A 71 -26.67 6.90 -2.18
CA ASP A 71 -26.29 8.18 -1.57
C ASP A 71 -25.63 9.15 -2.57
N PHE A 72 -25.30 8.68 -3.78
CA PHE A 72 -24.64 9.46 -4.81
C PHE A 72 -25.56 9.66 -6.01
N SER A 73 -25.47 10.84 -6.60
CA SER A 73 -26.27 11.15 -7.81
C SER A 73 -25.62 10.63 -9.09
N SER A 74 -24.35 10.22 -9.02
CA SER A 74 -23.60 9.66 -10.15
C SER A 74 -22.51 8.69 -9.71
N SER A 75 -22.16 7.75 -10.60
CA SER A 75 -21.03 6.83 -10.40
C SER A 75 -19.69 7.57 -10.32
N THR A 76 -19.55 8.72 -10.99
CA THR A 76 -18.37 9.58 -10.90
C THR A 76 -18.17 10.10 -9.47
N GLU A 77 -19.22 10.63 -8.85
CA GLU A 77 -19.19 11.13 -7.48
C GLU A 77 -18.89 10.01 -6.47
N ALA A 78 -19.55 8.86 -6.64
CA ALA A 78 -19.30 7.67 -5.82
C ALA A 78 -17.84 7.18 -5.96
N THR A 79 -17.27 7.23 -7.16
CA THR A 79 -15.90 6.79 -7.44
C THR A 79 -14.89 7.72 -6.78
N GLU A 80 -15.15 9.03 -6.80
CA GLU A 80 -14.32 10.00 -6.08
C GLU A 80 -14.36 9.78 -4.58
N PHE A 81 -15.55 9.59 -4.00
CA PHE A 81 -15.71 9.29 -2.59
C PHE A 81 -14.97 8.01 -2.21
N MET A 82 -15.16 6.93 -2.97
CA MET A 82 -14.46 5.66 -2.77
C MET A 82 -12.95 5.83 -2.81
N LYS A 83 -12.40 6.54 -3.80
CA LYS A 83 -10.94 6.79 -3.89
C LYS A 83 -10.42 7.57 -2.70
N LYS A 84 -11.14 8.62 -2.28
CA LYS A 84 -10.80 9.43 -1.10
C LYS A 84 -10.88 8.60 0.19
N SER A 85 -11.90 7.75 0.31
CA SER A 85 -12.07 6.85 1.45
C SER A 85 -10.98 5.77 1.53
N LYS A 86 -10.66 5.10 0.42
CA LYS A 86 -9.55 4.15 0.30
C LYS A 86 -8.22 4.82 0.70
N ALA A 87 -7.96 6.03 0.22
CA ALA A 87 -6.77 6.80 0.56
C ALA A 87 -6.71 7.19 2.06
N ALA A 88 -7.85 7.39 2.70
CA ALA A 88 -7.97 7.68 4.12
C ALA A 88 -7.95 6.42 5.01
N GLY A 89 -7.96 5.21 4.43
CA GLY A 89 -7.89 3.94 5.15
C GLY A 89 -9.23 3.37 5.61
N PHE A 90 -10.35 3.92 5.15
CA PHE A 90 -11.70 3.44 5.50
C PHE A 90 -12.21 2.35 4.53
N GLY A 91 -11.57 2.22 3.36
CA GLY A 91 -11.86 1.15 2.39
C GLY A 91 -12.76 1.61 1.25
N ASP A 92 -13.41 0.67 0.59
CA ASP A 92 -14.21 0.92 -0.62
C ASP A 92 -15.70 1.19 -0.34
N HIS A 93 -16.14 1.10 0.92
CA HIS A 93 -17.55 1.21 1.32
C HIS A 93 -18.50 0.30 0.53
N ARG A 94 -18.00 -0.84 0.02
CA ARG A 94 -18.80 -1.76 -0.83
C ARG A 94 -19.38 -1.09 -2.09
N LEU A 95 -18.84 0.07 -2.48
CA LEU A 95 -19.25 0.83 -3.65
C LEU A 95 -18.76 0.16 -4.94
N ASP A 96 -17.70 -0.62 -4.88
CA ASP A 96 -17.03 -1.29 -6.01
C ASP A 96 -17.09 -2.82 -5.82
N ARG A 97 -18.31 -3.36 -5.93
CA ARG A 97 -18.60 -4.79 -5.72
C ARG A 97 -17.94 -5.72 -6.74
N ASN A 98 -17.72 -5.22 -7.95
CA ASN A 98 -17.09 -5.95 -9.04
C ASN A 98 -15.56 -5.79 -9.04
N GLY A 99 -15.01 -4.82 -8.29
CA GLY A 99 -13.58 -4.59 -8.17
C GLY A 99 -12.94 -3.98 -9.41
N ASP A 100 -13.72 -3.28 -10.24
CA ASP A 100 -13.23 -2.63 -11.47
C ASP A 100 -12.65 -1.23 -11.20
N GLY A 101 -12.74 -0.75 -9.95
CA GLY A 101 -12.27 0.57 -9.55
C GLY A 101 -13.23 1.72 -9.87
N ILE A 102 -14.44 1.40 -10.35
CA ILE A 102 -15.55 2.31 -10.59
C ILE A 102 -16.65 1.98 -9.59
N ALA A 103 -17.01 2.96 -8.77
CA ALA A 103 -18.11 2.78 -7.85
C ALA A 103 -19.44 2.74 -8.61
N CYS A 104 -20.32 1.82 -8.20
CA CYS A 104 -21.73 1.79 -8.60
C CYS A 104 -21.97 1.59 -10.10
N ASN A 105 -21.17 0.69 -10.69
CA ASN A 105 -21.28 0.24 -12.07
C ASN A 105 -22.14 -1.03 -12.19
#